data_AF-A0A452QA67-F1
#
_entry.id   AF-A0A452QA67-F1
#
_cell.length_a   1.000
_cell.length_b   1.000
_cell.length_c   1.000
_cell.angle_alpha   90.00
_cell.angle_beta   90.00
_cell.angle_gamma   90.00
#
_symmetry.space_group_name_H-M   'P 1'
#
loop_
_entity.id
_entity.type
_entity.pdbx_description
1 polymer ?
#
loop_
_entity_poly.entity_id
_entity_poly.type
_entity_poly.pdbx_seq_one_letter_code
_entity_poly.pdbx_strand_id
1 'polypeptide(L)'
;MVNCLLINMDTFPTIFPPGGDSGLTNSQSELQKMLIDERVRCAHHKTNYQTLKAEHTRLQDEYIKSQHELKRLLKEKQTHQEKFQLLLEELRGELVEKTKDLEEVKLQVLTPQKLEVLRAQIQQELETPMRERFRNLDEEVEKYRTEYNKLRYEHTFLKSEFEHQKEEFARILEEEKIKYESEIASLEKDKEELHNQQLKVDPGKDSKRIEQLVREKLHLSQKLKSLEAEVAELRAEKENSGAQVENVQRTQVRQLAEMQATVRSLEAEKQSAKLQAERLEKELQSSSEQNTVLISKLHKAEREVNTLTSEVSHLNICFIL
;
A
#
# COMPACT_ATOMS: atom_id res chain seq x y z
N MET A 1 -130.45 68.55 -4.52
CA MET A 1 -129.97 69.94 -4.47
C MET A 1 -130.38 70.62 -5.78
N VAL A 2 -130.99 71.82 -5.71
CA VAL A 2 -131.53 72.65 -6.83
C VAL A 2 -132.85 72.10 -7.43
N ASN A 3 -134.09 72.61 -7.23
CA ASN A 3 -134.73 73.89 -6.88
C ASN A 3 -134.90 74.90 -8.05
N CYS A 4 -136.14 75.11 -8.51
CA CYS A 4 -136.80 76.31 -9.09
C CYS A 4 -138.08 75.86 -9.84
N LEU A 5 -139.35 76.21 -9.57
CA LEU A 5 -140.13 77.36 -9.05
C LEU A 5 -140.96 78.06 -10.16
N LEU A 6 -142.28 78.13 -9.89
CA LEU A 6 -143.31 79.13 -10.29
C LEU A 6 -143.63 79.33 -11.80
N ILE A 7 -144.85 79.67 -12.24
CA ILE A 7 -145.76 80.81 -11.91
C ILE A 7 -147.20 80.35 -12.37
N ASN A 8 -148.24 80.26 -11.52
CA ASN A 8 -149.36 81.22 -11.26
C ASN A 8 -149.79 82.10 -12.48
N MET A 9 -150.98 82.63 -12.72
CA MET A 9 -152.32 82.71 -12.12
C MET A 9 -153.23 83.41 -13.18
N ASP A 10 -154.52 83.61 -12.87
CA ASP A 10 -155.40 84.68 -13.39
C ASP A 10 -156.41 84.39 -14.54
N THR A 11 -157.52 83.72 -14.17
CA THR A 11 -158.78 84.34 -13.66
C THR A 11 -159.36 85.61 -14.35
N PHE A 12 -160.43 85.41 -15.14
CA PHE A 12 -161.64 86.28 -15.42
C PHE A 12 -161.43 87.68 -16.05
N PRO A 13 -162.45 88.40 -16.61
CA PRO A 13 -163.92 88.23 -16.56
C PRO A 13 -164.64 88.47 -17.92
N THR A 14 -165.99 88.46 -17.95
CA THR A 14 -166.94 89.34 -18.73
C THR A 14 -168.33 88.65 -18.68
N ILE A 15 -169.29 88.99 -17.81
CA ILE A 15 -170.21 90.16 -17.78
C ILE A 15 -171.06 90.31 -19.06
N PHE A 16 -172.36 89.93 -18.96
CA PHE A 16 -173.54 90.23 -19.82
C PHE A 16 -173.89 91.75 -19.82
N PRO A 17 -174.96 92.28 -20.49
CA PRO A 17 -175.63 92.16 -21.81
C PRO A 17 -175.70 93.60 -22.46
N PRO A 18 -176.69 94.13 -23.23
CA PRO A 18 -177.86 93.59 -23.97
C PRO A 18 -178.01 94.09 -25.44
N GLY A 19 -178.90 93.43 -26.18
CA GLY A 19 -179.78 94.10 -27.15
C GLY A 19 -179.23 94.36 -28.56
N GLY A 20 -180.07 94.02 -29.54
CA GLY A 20 -180.00 94.62 -30.87
C GLY A 20 -179.70 93.62 -31.97
N ASP A 21 -180.76 93.17 -32.63
CA ASP A 21 -180.75 92.43 -33.89
C ASP A 21 -179.74 92.99 -34.90
N SER A 22 -178.72 92.19 -35.26
CA SER A 22 -178.09 92.09 -36.60
C SER A 22 -176.65 91.54 -36.51
N GLY A 23 -176.41 90.25 -36.81
CA GLY A 23 -175.05 89.73 -36.98
C GLY A 23 -174.87 88.24 -36.68
N LEU A 24 -175.20 87.37 -37.64
CA LEU A 24 -175.13 85.91 -37.50
C LEU A 24 -173.89 85.25 -38.16
N THR A 25 -172.89 86.01 -38.61
CA THR A 25 -171.80 85.49 -39.46
C THR A 25 -170.39 85.43 -38.83
N ASN A 26 -170.09 86.12 -37.72
CA ASN A 26 -168.73 86.16 -37.16
C ASN A 26 -168.39 85.01 -36.18
N SER A 27 -169.35 84.49 -35.41
CA SER A 27 -169.13 83.43 -34.40
C SER A 27 -168.92 82.03 -35.00
N GLN A 28 -169.43 81.77 -36.21
CA GLN A 28 -169.23 80.50 -36.94
C GLN A 28 -167.79 80.37 -37.46
N SER A 29 -167.17 81.50 -37.86
CA SER A 29 -165.79 81.53 -38.36
C SER A 29 -164.75 81.26 -37.26
N GLU A 30 -165.01 81.69 -36.02
CA GLU A 30 -164.10 81.44 -34.88
C GLU A 30 -164.11 79.98 -34.42
N LEU A 31 -165.28 79.33 -34.40
CA LEU A 31 -165.40 77.90 -34.07
C LEU A 31 -164.72 77.00 -35.13
N GLN A 32 -164.87 77.35 -36.42
CA GLN A 32 -164.25 76.61 -37.51
C GLN A 32 -162.71 76.74 -37.47
N LYS A 33 -162.19 77.90 -37.09
CA LYS A 33 -160.76 78.11 -36.84
C LYS A 33 -160.25 77.27 -35.67
N MET A 34 -160.97 77.23 -34.54
CA MET A 34 -160.59 76.38 -33.40
C MET A 34 -160.53 74.89 -33.75
N LEU A 35 -161.46 74.38 -34.57
CA LEU A 35 -161.44 72.98 -35.02
C LEU A 35 -160.27 72.67 -35.96
N ILE A 36 -159.89 73.62 -36.81
CA ILE A 36 -158.70 73.50 -37.67
C ILE A 36 -157.43 73.51 -36.81
N ASP A 37 -157.32 74.46 -35.89
CA ASP A 37 -156.20 74.56 -34.95
C ASP A 37 -156.07 73.30 -34.10
N GLU A 38 -157.19 72.72 -33.65
CA GLU A 38 -157.20 71.48 -32.87
C GLU A 38 -156.82 70.26 -33.72
N ARG A 39 -157.28 70.18 -34.97
CA ARG A 39 -156.88 69.12 -35.91
C ARG A 39 -155.38 69.21 -36.23
N VAL A 40 -154.84 70.43 -36.38
CA VAL A 40 -153.40 70.68 -36.54
C VAL A 40 -152.65 70.29 -35.26
N ARG A 41 -153.17 70.62 -34.08
CA ARG A 41 -152.59 70.20 -32.78
C ARG A 41 -152.55 68.69 -32.64
N CYS A 42 -153.65 67.99 -32.92
CA CYS A 42 -153.69 66.53 -32.91
C CYS A 42 -152.71 65.91 -33.92
N ALA A 43 -152.61 66.47 -35.14
CA ALA A 43 -151.65 66.03 -36.14
C ALA A 43 -150.20 66.25 -35.68
N HIS A 44 -149.93 67.38 -35.02
CA HIS A 44 -148.63 67.70 -34.44
C HIS A 44 -148.29 66.74 -33.28
N HIS A 45 -149.22 66.48 -32.36
CA HIS A 45 -149.04 65.51 -31.28
C HIS A 45 -148.80 64.08 -31.80
N LYS A 46 -149.51 63.67 -32.85
CA LYS A 46 -149.30 62.38 -33.51
C LYS A 46 -147.90 62.29 -34.14
N THR A 47 -147.47 63.35 -34.82
CA THR A 47 -146.12 63.44 -35.42
C THR A 47 -145.04 63.42 -34.35
N ASN A 48 -145.24 64.16 -33.24
CA ASN A 48 -144.31 64.20 -32.12
C ASN A 48 -144.22 62.83 -31.42
N TYR A 49 -145.35 62.15 -31.21
CA TYR A 49 -145.34 60.79 -30.65
C TYR A 49 -144.62 59.80 -31.57
N GLN A 50 -144.86 59.86 -32.89
CA GLN A 50 -144.17 59.00 -33.85
C GLN A 50 -142.66 59.27 -33.88
N THR A 51 -142.25 60.54 -33.82
CA THR A 51 -140.84 60.95 -33.75
C THR A 51 -140.21 60.45 -32.45
N LEU A 52 -140.87 60.67 -31.32
CA LEU A 52 -140.39 60.22 -30.01
C LEU A 52 -140.28 58.69 -29.93
N LYS A 53 -141.23 57.95 -30.52
CA LYS A 53 -141.17 56.50 -30.60
C LYS A 53 -139.98 56.03 -31.45
N ALA A 54 -139.76 56.65 -32.61
CA ALA A 54 -138.61 56.34 -33.46
C ALA A 54 -137.28 56.63 -32.76
N GLU A 55 -137.18 57.79 -32.09
CA GLU A 55 -136.01 58.16 -31.29
C GLU A 55 -135.79 57.21 -30.11
N HIS A 56 -136.84 56.81 -29.39
CA HIS A 56 -136.76 55.82 -28.32
C HIS A 56 -136.25 54.47 -28.84
N THR A 57 -136.77 53.99 -29.97
CA THR A 57 -136.28 52.75 -30.60
C THR A 57 -134.82 52.89 -31.04
N ARG A 58 -134.42 54.03 -31.64
CA ARG A 58 -133.02 54.28 -32.02
C ARG A 58 -132.10 54.25 -30.80
N LEU A 59 -132.45 54.95 -29.72
CA LEU A 59 -131.69 54.98 -28.48
C LEU A 59 -131.62 53.60 -27.81
N GLN A 60 -132.71 52.83 -27.87
CA GLN A 60 -132.75 51.47 -27.34
C GLN A 60 -131.80 50.55 -28.13
N ASP A 61 -131.78 50.64 -29.46
CA ASP A 61 -130.86 49.87 -30.30
C ASP A 61 -129.40 50.30 -30.07
N GLU A 62 -129.14 51.61 -29.94
CA GLU A 62 -127.81 52.14 -29.60
C GLU A 62 -127.35 51.69 -28.21
N TYR A 63 -128.25 51.65 -27.22
CA TYR A 63 -127.97 51.13 -25.88
C TYR A 63 -127.64 49.63 -25.92
N ILE A 64 -128.40 48.83 -26.66
CA ILE A 64 -128.14 47.38 -26.82
C ILE A 64 -126.79 47.16 -27.52
N LYS A 65 -126.50 47.90 -28.59
CA LYS A 65 -125.20 47.85 -29.29
C LYS A 65 -124.05 48.20 -28.35
N SER A 66 -124.18 49.29 -27.59
CA SER A 66 -123.16 49.73 -26.63
C SER A 66 -122.97 48.70 -25.50
N GLN A 67 -124.04 48.05 -25.04
CA GLN A 67 -123.95 47.00 -24.03
C GLN A 67 -123.24 45.74 -24.58
N HIS A 68 -123.52 45.34 -25.81
CA HIS A 68 -122.81 44.23 -26.46
C HIS A 68 -121.33 44.55 -26.67
N GLU A 69 -121.02 45.76 -27.09
CA GLU A 69 -119.64 46.24 -27.26
C GLU A 69 -118.88 46.27 -25.93
N LEU A 70 -119.50 46.75 -24.85
CA LEU A 70 -118.91 46.72 -23.52
C LEU A 70 -118.62 45.28 -23.05
N LYS A 71 -119.55 44.35 -23.28
CA LYS A 71 -119.34 42.92 -22.97
C LYS A 71 -118.18 42.33 -23.77
N ARG A 72 -118.08 42.67 -25.06
CA ARG A 72 -116.97 42.25 -25.94
C ARG A 72 -115.63 42.78 -25.42
N LEU A 73 -115.53 44.07 -25.15
CA LEU A 73 -114.33 44.72 -24.63
C LEU A 73 -113.91 44.18 -23.25
N LEU A 74 -114.87 43.88 -22.37
CA LEU A 74 -114.57 43.23 -21.08
C LEU A 74 -113.98 41.83 -21.27
N LYS A 75 -114.54 41.03 -22.19
CA LYS A 75 -113.99 39.71 -22.52
C LYS A 75 -112.60 39.84 -23.13
N GLU A 76 -112.39 40.78 -24.05
CA GLU A 76 -111.08 41.05 -24.64
C GLU A 76 -110.06 41.47 -23.58
N LYS A 77 -110.40 42.41 -22.69
CA LYS A 77 -109.55 42.82 -21.57
C LYS A 77 -109.16 41.62 -20.70
N GLN A 78 -110.12 40.78 -20.34
CA GLN A 78 -109.89 39.58 -19.54
C GLN A 78 -108.92 38.62 -20.25
N THR A 79 -109.14 38.35 -21.54
CA THR A 79 -108.23 37.47 -22.32
C THR A 79 -106.82 38.05 -22.45
N HIS A 80 -106.67 39.37 -22.58
CA HIS A 80 -105.33 40.00 -22.61
C HIS A 80 -104.66 39.92 -21.25
N GLN A 81 -105.40 40.12 -20.16
CA GLN A 81 -104.89 39.98 -18.80
C GLN A 81 -104.39 38.55 -18.52
N GLU A 82 -105.13 37.53 -18.94
CA GLU A 82 -104.71 36.13 -18.86
C GLU A 82 -103.44 35.86 -19.68
N LYS A 83 -103.36 36.37 -20.92
CA LYS A 83 -102.14 36.27 -21.75
C LYS A 83 -100.93 36.95 -21.11
N PHE A 84 -101.11 38.13 -20.52
CA PHE A 84 -100.03 38.81 -19.80
C PHE A 84 -99.60 38.05 -18.55
N GLN A 85 -100.53 37.43 -17.82
CA GLN A 85 -100.20 36.60 -16.66
C GLN A 85 -99.40 35.36 -17.07
N LEU A 86 -99.80 34.68 -18.15
CA LEU A 86 -99.05 33.54 -18.70
C LEU A 86 -97.64 33.95 -19.13
N LEU A 87 -97.51 35.05 -19.88
CA LEU A 87 -96.19 35.55 -20.31
C LEU A 87 -95.30 35.93 -19.12
N LEU A 88 -95.86 36.55 -18.07
CA LEU A 88 -95.11 36.86 -16.85
C LEU A 88 -94.62 35.61 -16.13
N GLU A 89 -95.42 34.55 -16.11
CA GLU A 89 -95.05 33.29 -15.48
C GLU A 89 -93.98 32.55 -16.30
N GLU A 90 -94.09 32.56 -17.64
CA GLU A 90 -93.06 32.04 -18.54
C GLU A 90 -91.71 32.75 -18.33
N LEU A 91 -91.69 34.09 -18.31
CA LEU A 91 -90.47 34.89 -18.10
C LEU A 91 -89.85 34.64 -16.71
N ARG A 92 -90.67 34.44 -15.68
CA ARG A 92 -90.18 34.07 -14.34
C ARG A 92 -89.56 32.68 -14.34
N GLY A 93 -90.20 31.72 -15.02
CA GLY A 93 -89.66 30.38 -15.20
C GLY A 93 -88.31 30.40 -15.92
N GLU A 94 -88.21 31.11 -17.04
CA GLU A 94 -86.95 31.29 -17.77
C GLU A 94 -85.85 31.92 -16.92
N LEU A 95 -86.17 32.93 -16.11
CA LEU A 95 -85.20 33.57 -15.22
C LEU A 95 -84.64 32.59 -14.18
N VAL A 96 -85.49 31.74 -13.61
CA VAL A 96 -85.08 30.71 -12.64
C VAL A 96 -84.19 29.67 -13.31
N GLU A 97 -84.57 29.16 -14.48
CA GLU A 97 -83.75 28.21 -15.25
C GLU A 97 -82.39 28.85 -15.62
N LYS A 98 -82.37 30.09 -16.12
CA LYS A 98 -81.11 30.79 -16.44
C LYS A 98 -80.23 31.05 -15.23
N THR A 99 -80.82 31.29 -14.07
CA THR A 99 -80.06 31.47 -12.82
C THR A 99 -79.42 30.15 -12.40
N LYS A 100 -80.17 29.04 -12.49
CA LYS A 100 -79.67 27.70 -12.22
C LYS A 100 -78.55 27.29 -13.19
N ASP A 101 -78.73 27.51 -14.49
CA ASP A 101 -77.70 27.27 -15.51
C ASP A 101 -76.40 28.05 -15.18
N LEU A 102 -76.53 29.31 -14.76
CA LEU A 102 -75.40 30.17 -14.43
C LEU A 102 -74.66 29.69 -13.17
N GLU A 103 -75.38 29.20 -12.17
CA GLU A 103 -74.79 28.60 -10.97
C GLU A 103 -74.07 27.28 -11.30
N GLU A 104 -74.65 26.44 -12.15
CA GLU A 104 -74.02 25.20 -12.62
C GLU A 104 -72.73 25.49 -13.39
N VAL A 105 -72.76 26.44 -14.32
CA VAL A 105 -71.57 26.85 -15.08
C VAL A 105 -70.49 27.40 -14.15
N LYS A 106 -70.83 28.21 -13.14
CA LYS A 106 -69.86 28.72 -12.15
C LYS A 106 -69.16 27.61 -11.36
N LEU A 107 -69.83 26.50 -11.09
CA LEU A 107 -69.24 25.35 -10.41
C LEU A 107 -68.27 24.58 -11.33
N GLN A 108 -68.61 24.47 -12.62
CA GLN A 108 -67.80 23.79 -13.63
C GLN A 108 -66.57 24.61 -14.07
N VAL A 109 -66.68 25.94 -14.10
CA VAL A 109 -65.56 26.81 -14.50
C VAL A 109 -64.39 26.66 -13.53
N LEU A 110 -63.20 26.58 -14.12
CA LEU A 110 -61.95 26.59 -13.37
C LEU A 110 -61.76 27.95 -12.71
N THR A 111 -61.96 28.02 -11.39
CA THR A 111 -61.74 29.24 -10.63
C THR A 111 -60.24 29.49 -10.43
N PRO A 112 -59.82 30.76 -10.23
CA PRO A 112 -58.42 31.07 -9.92
C PRO A 112 -57.85 30.26 -8.75
N GLN A 113 -58.66 30.01 -7.72
CA GLN A 113 -58.26 29.19 -6.56
C GLN A 113 -58.03 27.73 -6.94
N LYS A 114 -58.92 27.13 -7.74
CA LYS A 114 -58.72 25.76 -8.25
C LYS A 114 -57.48 25.66 -9.12
N LEU A 115 -57.20 26.69 -9.93
CA LEU A 115 -55.99 26.78 -10.75
C LEU A 115 -54.72 26.87 -9.89
N GLU A 116 -54.72 27.64 -8.80
CA GLU A 116 -53.59 27.76 -7.89
C GLU A 116 -53.29 26.44 -7.17
N VAL A 117 -54.33 25.73 -6.70
CA VAL A 117 -54.19 24.38 -6.13
C VAL A 117 -53.61 23.42 -7.17
N LEU A 118 -54.12 23.43 -8.40
CA LEU A 118 -53.60 22.57 -9.47
C LEU A 118 -52.14 22.88 -9.81
N ARG A 119 -51.74 24.16 -9.84
CA ARG A 119 -50.33 24.57 -10.02
C ARG A 119 -49.45 24.05 -8.89
N ALA A 120 -49.90 24.18 -7.64
CA ALA A 120 -49.17 23.68 -6.48
C ALA A 120 -49.01 22.14 -6.54
N GLN A 121 -50.05 21.42 -6.93
CA GLN A 121 -50.00 19.96 -7.13
C GLN A 121 -49.02 19.58 -8.24
N ILE A 122 -49.07 20.23 -9.41
CA ILE A 122 -48.12 19.99 -10.50
C ILE A 122 -46.68 20.24 -10.03
N GLN A 123 -46.46 21.33 -9.30
CA GLN A 123 -45.13 21.67 -8.80
C GLN A 123 -44.61 20.63 -7.78
N GLN A 124 -45.47 20.14 -6.89
CA GLN A 124 -45.12 19.17 -5.85
C GLN A 124 -44.96 17.75 -6.39
N GLU A 125 -45.87 17.30 -7.24
CA GLU A 125 -45.92 15.91 -7.71
C GLU A 125 -45.04 15.65 -8.93
N LEU A 126 -44.78 16.67 -9.75
CA LEU A 126 -44.03 16.52 -11.00
C LEU A 126 -42.76 17.37 -11.05
N GLU A 127 -42.87 18.69 -10.92
CA GLU A 127 -41.72 19.56 -11.17
C GLU A 127 -40.59 19.36 -10.15
N THR A 128 -40.92 19.24 -8.87
CA THR A 128 -39.93 19.07 -7.80
C THR A 128 -39.22 17.71 -7.90
N PRO A 129 -39.92 16.56 -8.02
CA PRO A 129 -39.28 15.26 -8.20
C PRO A 129 -38.45 15.16 -9.47
N MET A 130 -38.91 15.76 -10.59
CA MET A 130 -38.13 15.79 -11.82
C MET A 130 -36.84 16.60 -11.65
N ARG A 131 -36.91 17.77 -11.00
CA ARG A 131 -35.74 18.60 -10.72
C ARG A 131 -34.72 17.86 -9.84
N GLU A 132 -35.18 17.18 -8.79
CA GLU A 132 -34.31 16.38 -7.93
C GLU A 132 -33.68 15.21 -8.69
N ARG A 133 -34.46 14.52 -9.53
CA ARG A 133 -33.94 13.43 -10.38
C ARG A 133 -32.85 13.93 -11.32
N PHE A 134 -33.03 15.08 -11.97
CA PHE A 134 -32.00 15.66 -12.82
C PHE A 134 -30.75 16.04 -12.02
N ARG A 135 -30.90 16.67 -10.85
CA ARG A 135 -29.76 16.99 -9.98
C ARG A 135 -28.98 15.73 -9.59
N ASN A 136 -29.67 14.66 -9.20
CA ASN A 136 -29.02 13.41 -8.81
C ASN A 136 -28.26 12.78 -9.99
N LEU A 137 -28.84 12.82 -11.20
CA LEU A 137 -28.17 12.35 -12.41
C LEU A 137 -26.93 13.19 -12.74
N ASP A 138 -27.00 14.51 -12.61
CA ASP A 138 -25.84 15.40 -12.81
C ASP A 138 -24.73 15.10 -11.79
N GLU A 139 -25.09 14.85 -10.52
CA GLU A 139 -24.14 14.44 -9.48
C GLU A 139 -23.50 13.08 -9.78
N GLU A 140 -24.26 12.10 -10.27
CA GLU A 140 -23.73 10.79 -10.69
C GLU A 140 -22.79 10.92 -11.88
N VAL A 141 -23.14 11.73 -12.89
CA VAL A 141 -22.28 12.00 -14.05
C VAL A 141 -20.96 12.63 -13.62
N GLU A 142 -20.98 13.63 -12.73
CA GLU A 142 -19.75 14.25 -12.23
C GLU A 142 -18.93 13.28 -11.36
N LYS A 143 -19.57 12.43 -10.54
CA LYS A 143 -18.86 11.35 -9.81
C LYS A 143 -18.12 10.42 -10.77
N TYR A 144 -18.82 9.85 -11.76
CA TYR A 144 -18.19 8.96 -12.74
C TYR A 144 -17.10 9.66 -13.56
N ARG A 145 -17.27 10.95 -13.87
CA ARG A 145 -16.25 11.75 -14.54
C ARG A 145 -14.99 11.90 -13.70
N THR A 146 -15.12 12.16 -12.39
CA THR A 146 -13.96 12.24 -11.49
C THR A 146 -13.25 10.89 -11.35
N GLU A 147 -14.00 9.80 -11.20
CA GLU A 147 -13.48 8.44 -11.11
C GLU A 147 -12.76 8.02 -12.39
N TYR A 148 -13.38 8.28 -13.55
CA TYR A 148 -12.77 8.02 -14.85
C TYR A 148 -11.45 8.78 -15.01
N ASN A 149 -11.42 10.06 -14.64
CA ASN A 149 -10.20 10.86 -14.72
C ASN A 149 -9.11 10.29 -13.81
N LYS A 150 -9.46 9.92 -12.56
CA LYS A 150 -8.53 9.28 -11.62
C LYS A 150 -7.97 7.98 -12.20
N LEU A 151 -8.83 7.08 -12.68
CA LEU A 151 -8.44 5.81 -13.25
C LEU A 151 -7.56 5.99 -14.51
N ARG A 152 -7.87 6.99 -15.34
CA ARG A 152 -7.07 7.34 -16.52
C ARG A 152 -5.66 7.79 -16.14
N TYR A 153 -5.52 8.58 -15.08
CA TYR A 153 -4.20 8.98 -14.57
C TYR A 153 -3.44 7.78 -14.01
N GLU A 154 -4.09 6.96 -13.17
CA GLU A 154 -3.49 5.74 -12.61
C GLU A 154 -3.03 4.77 -13.70
N HIS A 155 -3.85 4.55 -14.72
CA HIS A 155 -3.49 3.71 -15.88
C HIS A 155 -2.26 4.26 -16.62
N THR A 156 -2.22 5.57 -16.86
CA THR A 156 -1.08 6.19 -17.57
C THR A 156 0.20 6.10 -16.75
N PHE A 157 0.10 6.36 -15.44
CA PHE A 157 1.20 6.23 -14.50
C PHE A 157 1.73 4.79 -14.46
N LEU A 158 0.85 3.81 -14.25
CA LEU A 158 1.23 2.41 -14.14
C LEU A 158 1.81 1.85 -15.44
N LYS A 159 1.30 2.30 -16.59
CA LYS A 159 1.87 1.97 -17.90
C LYS A 159 3.30 2.50 -18.05
N SER A 160 3.54 3.75 -17.64
CA SER A 160 4.89 4.34 -17.67
C SER A 160 5.87 3.61 -16.75
N GLU A 161 5.44 3.26 -15.53
CA GLU A 161 6.26 2.48 -14.60
C GLU A 161 6.59 1.09 -15.15
N PHE A 162 5.61 0.42 -15.75
CA PHE A 162 5.81 -0.88 -16.39
C PHE A 162 6.79 -0.81 -17.57
N GLU A 163 6.64 0.20 -18.44
CA GLU A 163 7.56 0.43 -19.56
C GLU A 163 8.98 0.72 -19.07
N HIS A 164 9.12 1.56 -18.04
CA HIS A 164 10.41 1.86 -17.42
C HIS A 164 11.09 0.62 -16.83
N GLN A 165 10.37 -0.18 -16.03
CA GLN A 165 10.91 -1.41 -15.46
C GLN A 165 11.32 -2.41 -16.54
N LYS A 166 10.50 -2.56 -17.59
CA LYS A 166 10.82 -3.44 -18.73
C LYS A 166 12.11 -3.00 -19.42
N GLU A 167 12.31 -1.70 -19.63
CA GLU A 167 13.55 -1.15 -20.20
C GLU A 167 14.75 -1.35 -19.27
N GLU A 168 14.60 -1.16 -17.97
CA GLU A 168 15.67 -1.44 -17.00
C GLU A 168 16.08 -2.91 -16.99
N PHE A 169 15.12 -3.84 -16.94
CA PHE A 169 15.43 -5.26 -17.03
C PHE A 169 16.13 -5.62 -18.34
N ALA A 170 15.70 -5.05 -19.47
CA ALA A 170 16.35 -5.28 -20.76
C ALA A 170 17.79 -4.76 -20.76
N ARG A 171 18.05 -3.59 -20.17
CA ARG A 171 19.40 -3.03 -20.02
C ARG A 171 20.30 -3.92 -19.16
N ILE A 172 19.83 -4.32 -17.98
CA ILE A 172 20.59 -5.17 -17.05
C ILE A 172 20.95 -6.50 -17.74
N LEU A 173 19.99 -7.14 -18.41
CA LEU A 173 20.22 -8.39 -19.12
C LEU A 173 21.27 -8.25 -20.23
N GLU A 174 21.23 -7.16 -21.01
CA GLU A 174 22.24 -6.92 -22.05
C GLU A 174 23.61 -6.62 -21.44
N GLU A 175 23.69 -5.86 -20.35
CA GLU A 175 24.93 -5.60 -19.63
C GLU A 175 25.55 -6.89 -19.07
N GLU A 176 24.75 -7.76 -18.45
CA GLU A 176 25.20 -9.05 -17.93
C GLU A 176 25.66 -9.97 -19.07
N LYS A 177 24.91 -10.01 -20.17
CA LYS A 177 25.28 -10.76 -21.36
C LYS A 177 26.64 -10.30 -21.91
N ILE A 178 26.86 -9.00 -22.08
CA ILE A 178 28.15 -8.46 -22.54
C ILE A 178 29.29 -8.84 -21.57
N LYS A 179 29.05 -8.77 -20.24
CA LYS A 179 30.05 -9.18 -19.24
C LYS A 179 30.42 -10.65 -19.41
N TYR A 180 29.44 -11.55 -19.50
CA TYR A 180 29.69 -12.97 -19.66
C TYR A 180 30.34 -13.30 -21.02
N GLU A 181 29.93 -12.65 -22.10
CA GLU A 181 30.58 -12.81 -23.41
C GLU A 181 32.05 -12.39 -23.35
N SER A 182 32.37 -11.30 -22.63
CA SER A 182 33.75 -10.85 -22.44
C SER A 182 34.59 -11.80 -21.58
N GLU A 183 33.99 -12.39 -20.54
CA GLU A 183 34.66 -13.37 -19.67
C GLU A 183 34.91 -14.68 -20.42
N ILE A 184 33.94 -15.16 -21.19
CA ILE A 184 34.10 -16.33 -22.05
C ILE A 184 35.24 -16.10 -23.05
N ALA A 185 35.25 -14.96 -23.74
CA ALA A 185 36.31 -14.64 -24.70
C ALA A 185 37.70 -14.59 -24.04
N SER A 186 37.81 -14.06 -22.81
CA SER A 186 39.06 -14.07 -22.05
C SER A 186 39.49 -15.49 -21.68
N LEU A 187 38.57 -16.31 -21.17
CA LEU A 187 38.85 -17.69 -20.79
C LEU A 187 39.22 -18.57 -21.99
N GLU A 188 38.58 -18.35 -23.14
CA GLU A 188 38.93 -19.03 -24.40
C GLU A 188 40.35 -18.68 -24.84
N LYS A 189 40.73 -17.40 -24.73
CA LYS A 189 42.09 -16.94 -25.00
C LYS A 189 43.10 -17.58 -24.04
N ASP A 190 42.83 -17.55 -22.74
CA ASP A 190 43.72 -18.16 -21.73
C ASP A 190 43.88 -19.67 -21.96
N LYS A 191 42.79 -20.35 -22.31
CA LYS A 191 42.80 -21.77 -22.67
C LYS A 191 43.67 -22.03 -23.90
N GLU A 192 43.56 -21.21 -24.94
CA GLU A 192 44.38 -21.33 -26.14
C GLU A 192 45.86 -21.05 -25.83
N GLU A 193 46.16 -20.05 -25.01
CA GLU A 193 47.52 -19.75 -24.55
C GLU A 193 48.13 -20.92 -23.76
N LEU A 194 47.40 -21.49 -22.80
CA LEU A 194 47.83 -22.66 -22.03
C LEU A 194 48.04 -23.89 -22.92
N HIS A 195 47.13 -24.15 -23.86
CA HIS A 195 47.27 -25.23 -24.83
C HIS A 195 48.52 -25.05 -25.69
N ASN A 196 48.79 -23.84 -26.17
CA ASN A 196 49.98 -23.51 -26.93
C ASN A 196 51.27 -23.64 -26.11
N GLN A 197 51.24 -23.28 -24.82
CA GLN A 197 52.35 -23.51 -23.90
C GLN A 197 52.61 -25.01 -23.71
N GLN A 198 51.56 -25.79 -23.50
CA GLN A 198 51.67 -27.24 -23.34
C GLN A 198 52.23 -27.92 -24.61
N LEU A 199 51.85 -27.46 -25.80
CA LEU A 199 52.40 -27.97 -27.07
C LEU A 199 53.89 -27.63 -27.25
N LYS A 200 54.34 -26.49 -26.74
CA LYS A 200 55.74 -26.03 -26.81
C LYS A 200 56.66 -26.76 -25.82
N VAL A 201 56.12 -27.27 -24.72
CA VAL A 201 56.89 -28.09 -23.78
C VAL A 201 57.11 -29.47 -24.40
N ASP A 202 58.33 -29.72 -24.87
CA ASP A 202 58.74 -31.04 -25.36
C ASP A 202 58.63 -32.06 -24.21
N PRO A 203 57.68 -33.01 -24.26
CA PRO A 203 57.50 -34.02 -23.20
C PRO A 203 58.76 -34.87 -22.99
N GLY A 204 59.61 -34.95 -24.03
CA GLY A 204 60.88 -35.66 -23.98
C GLY A 204 61.98 -34.91 -23.24
N LYS A 205 61.92 -33.58 -23.08
CA LYS A 205 62.97 -32.81 -22.37
C LYS A 205 62.99 -33.12 -20.88
N ASP A 206 61.82 -33.09 -20.25
CA ASP A 206 61.71 -33.40 -18.83
C ASP A 206 61.97 -34.87 -18.57
N SER A 207 61.50 -35.76 -19.45
CA SER A 207 61.83 -37.19 -19.40
C SER A 207 63.34 -37.44 -19.51
N LYS A 208 64.04 -36.82 -20.47
CA LYS A 208 65.50 -36.90 -20.61
C LYS A 208 66.25 -36.33 -19.40
N ARG A 209 65.77 -35.22 -18.83
CA ARG A 209 66.34 -34.61 -17.63
C ARG A 209 66.17 -35.50 -16.41
N ILE A 210 65.00 -36.12 -16.25
CA ILE A 210 64.74 -37.10 -15.19
C ILE A 210 65.65 -38.32 -15.37
N GLU A 211 65.77 -38.87 -16.58
CA GLU A 211 66.68 -39.99 -16.86
C GLU A 211 68.13 -39.65 -16.53
N GLN A 212 68.61 -38.46 -16.90
CA GLN A 212 69.96 -38.00 -16.58
C GLN A 212 70.18 -37.92 -15.06
N LEU A 213 69.27 -37.28 -14.34
CA LEU A 213 69.34 -37.17 -12.88
C LEU A 213 69.28 -38.54 -12.20
N VAL A 214 68.53 -39.50 -12.74
CA VAL A 214 68.48 -40.89 -12.24
C VAL A 214 69.84 -41.58 -12.44
N ARG A 215 70.49 -41.42 -13.59
CA ARG A 215 71.84 -41.97 -13.85
C ARG A 215 72.88 -41.36 -12.92
N GLU A 216 72.85 -40.04 -12.74
CA GLU A 216 73.74 -39.32 -11.82
C GLU A 216 73.54 -39.77 -10.37
N LYS A 217 72.27 -39.88 -9.92
CA LYS A 217 71.94 -40.42 -8.60
C LYS A 217 72.52 -41.82 -8.40
N LEU A 218 72.38 -42.71 -9.39
CA LEU A 218 72.90 -44.08 -9.31
C LEU A 218 74.43 -44.09 -9.21
N HIS A 219 75.10 -43.28 -10.02
CA HIS A 219 76.56 -43.12 -9.99
C HIS A 219 77.05 -42.61 -8.63
N LEU A 220 76.44 -41.56 -8.10
CA LEU A 220 76.78 -41.00 -6.78
C LEU A 220 76.51 -42.01 -5.65
N SER A 221 75.40 -42.76 -5.73
CA SER A 221 75.09 -43.81 -4.75
C SER A 221 76.14 -44.92 -4.74
N GLN A 222 76.65 -45.29 -5.91
CA GLN A 222 77.71 -46.30 -6.01
C GLN A 222 79.05 -45.77 -5.45
N LYS A 223 79.40 -44.52 -5.74
CA LYS A 223 80.60 -43.86 -5.19
C LYS A 223 80.52 -43.72 -3.67
N LEU A 224 79.34 -43.43 -3.14
CA LEU A 224 79.12 -43.35 -1.70
C LEU A 224 79.35 -44.71 -1.03
N LYS A 225 78.80 -45.80 -1.61
CA LYS A 225 79.05 -47.16 -1.11
C LYS A 225 80.52 -47.56 -1.14
N SER A 226 81.27 -47.19 -2.17
CA SER A 226 82.71 -47.49 -2.22
C SER A 226 83.49 -46.71 -1.17
N LEU A 227 83.15 -45.44 -0.93
CA LEU A 227 83.78 -44.64 0.11
C LEU A 227 83.42 -45.16 1.52
N GLU A 228 82.18 -45.61 1.74
CA GLU A 228 81.79 -46.25 2.99
C GLU A 228 82.60 -47.53 3.27
N ALA A 229 82.86 -48.34 2.24
CA ALA A 229 83.70 -49.53 2.33
C ALA A 229 85.16 -49.15 2.67
N GLU A 230 85.74 -48.17 1.97
CA GLU A 230 87.09 -47.67 2.25
C GLU A 230 87.22 -47.14 3.69
N VAL A 231 86.23 -46.40 4.19
CA VAL A 231 86.20 -45.93 5.58
C VAL A 231 86.13 -47.09 6.57
N ALA A 232 85.39 -48.15 6.27
CA ALA A 232 85.32 -49.34 7.11
C ALA A 232 86.67 -50.07 7.16
N GLU A 233 87.35 -50.20 6.02
CA GLU A 233 88.70 -50.79 5.93
C GLU A 233 89.73 -49.97 6.72
N LEU A 234 89.76 -48.65 6.52
CA LEU A 234 90.67 -47.75 7.24
C LEU A 234 90.43 -47.78 8.76
N ARG A 235 89.17 -47.92 9.21
CA ARG A 235 88.85 -48.08 10.63
C ARG A 235 89.39 -49.40 11.19
N ALA A 236 89.23 -50.49 10.44
CA ALA A 236 89.77 -51.80 10.83
C ALA A 236 91.31 -51.78 10.89
N GLU A 237 91.98 -51.14 9.94
CA GLU A 237 93.43 -50.98 9.94
C GLU A 237 93.93 -50.11 11.10
N LYS A 238 93.22 -49.02 11.42
CA LYS A 238 93.51 -48.19 12.59
C LYS A 238 93.35 -48.97 13.90
N GLU A 239 92.31 -49.78 14.03
CA GLU A 239 92.10 -50.60 15.23
C GLU A 239 93.19 -51.67 15.38
N ASN A 240 93.55 -52.34 14.28
CA ASN A 240 94.62 -53.34 14.28
C ASN A 240 96.00 -52.73 14.62
N SER A 241 96.34 -51.59 14.02
CA SER A 241 97.58 -50.87 14.35
C SER A 241 97.57 -50.36 15.79
N GLY A 242 96.43 -49.87 16.30
CA GLY A 242 96.26 -49.52 17.71
C GLY A 242 96.50 -50.71 18.64
N ALA A 243 95.90 -51.86 18.34
CA ALA A 243 96.11 -53.10 19.10
C ALA A 243 97.58 -53.57 19.06
N GLN A 244 98.26 -53.41 17.91
CA GLN A 244 99.68 -53.71 17.76
C GLN A 244 100.55 -52.80 18.65
N VAL A 245 100.29 -51.48 18.65
CA VAL A 245 101.00 -50.52 19.49
C VAL A 245 100.79 -50.84 20.97
N GLU A 246 99.55 -51.08 21.41
CA GLU A 246 99.26 -51.46 22.79
C GLU A 246 99.98 -52.75 23.21
N ASN A 247 100.04 -53.75 22.33
CA ASN A 247 100.73 -55.00 22.61
C ASN A 247 102.25 -54.78 22.75
N VAL A 248 102.87 -54.04 21.82
CA VAL A 248 104.29 -53.68 21.90
C VAL A 248 104.59 -52.90 23.19
N GLN A 249 103.76 -51.90 23.52
CA GLN A 249 103.90 -51.11 24.73
C GLN A 249 103.78 -51.99 25.99
N ARG A 250 102.81 -52.91 26.03
CA ARG A 250 102.64 -53.87 27.14
C ARG A 250 103.87 -54.76 27.30
N THR A 251 104.42 -55.28 26.19
CA THR A 251 105.66 -56.07 26.21
C THR A 251 106.85 -55.25 26.70
N GLN A 252 107.02 -54.02 26.23
CA GLN A 252 108.10 -53.12 26.66
C GLN A 252 108.01 -52.80 28.15
N VAL A 253 106.82 -52.48 28.67
CA VAL A 253 106.61 -52.23 30.11
C VAL A 253 106.98 -53.46 30.93
N ARG A 254 106.57 -54.66 30.48
CA ARG A 254 106.95 -55.92 31.13
C ARG A 254 108.46 -56.13 31.12
N GLN A 255 109.13 -55.93 29.99
CA GLN A 255 110.60 -56.06 29.89
C GLN A 255 111.34 -55.05 30.76
N LEU A 256 110.85 -53.80 30.85
CA LEU A 256 111.40 -52.79 31.76
C LEU A 256 111.26 -53.21 33.22
N ALA A 257 110.12 -53.79 33.61
CA ALA A 257 109.91 -54.31 34.96
C ALA A 257 110.84 -55.49 35.28
N GLU A 258 111.02 -56.42 34.32
CA GLU A 258 111.97 -57.53 34.42
C GLU A 258 113.40 -57.01 34.59
N MET A 259 113.83 -56.03 33.79
CA MET A 259 115.16 -55.43 33.86
C MET A 259 115.39 -54.60 35.13
N GLN A 260 114.36 -53.92 35.64
CA GLN A 260 114.43 -53.25 36.95
C GLN A 260 114.59 -54.27 38.09
N ALA A 261 113.92 -55.42 38.02
CA ALA A 261 114.07 -56.48 39.00
C ALA A 261 115.48 -57.09 38.99
N THR A 262 116.06 -57.32 37.80
CA THR A 262 117.44 -57.83 37.69
C THR A 262 118.45 -56.82 38.20
N VAL A 263 118.30 -55.52 37.90
CA VAL A 263 119.16 -54.47 38.45
C VAL A 263 119.12 -54.46 39.98
N ARG A 264 117.93 -54.50 40.60
CA ARG A 264 117.81 -54.58 42.07
C ARG A 264 118.48 -55.82 42.65
N SER A 265 118.38 -56.97 41.97
CA SER A 265 119.05 -58.21 42.37
C SER A 265 120.58 -58.07 42.32
N LEU A 266 121.11 -57.52 41.23
CA LEU A 266 122.54 -57.27 41.05
C LEU A 266 123.07 -56.23 42.05
N GLU A 267 122.29 -55.19 42.37
CA GLU A 267 122.63 -54.22 43.43
C GLU A 267 122.71 -54.89 44.80
N ALA A 268 121.79 -55.82 45.12
CA ALA A 268 121.84 -56.60 46.35
C ALA A 268 123.06 -57.54 46.38
N GLU A 269 123.37 -58.23 45.28
CA GLU A 269 124.58 -59.05 45.15
C GLU A 269 125.86 -58.21 45.31
N LYS A 270 125.92 -57.03 44.68
CA LYS A 270 127.04 -56.09 44.83
C LYS A 270 127.24 -55.68 46.29
N GLN A 271 126.17 -55.32 47.00
CA GLN A 271 126.25 -54.97 48.43
C GLN A 271 126.70 -56.16 49.27
N SER A 272 126.20 -57.36 48.98
CA SER A 272 126.63 -58.61 49.64
C SER A 272 128.12 -58.91 49.42
N ALA A 273 128.59 -58.83 48.18
CA ALA A 273 130.00 -59.01 47.83
C ALA A 273 130.90 -57.96 48.50
N LYS A 274 130.44 -56.70 48.57
CA LYS A 274 131.14 -55.63 49.29
C LYS A 274 131.30 -55.96 50.77
N LEU A 275 130.23 -56.41 51.45
CA LEU A 275 130.29 -56.83 52.85
C LEU A 275 131.22 -58.04 53.07
N GLN A 276 131.29 -58.97 52.12
CA GLN A 276 132.25 -60.09 52.17
C GLN A 276 133.70 -59.60 52.02
N ALA A 277 133.97 -58.69 51.08
CA ALA A 277 135.29 -58.09 50.93
C ALA A 277 135.73 -57.34 52.20
N GLU A 278 134.84 -56.54 52.80
CA GLU A 278 135.10 -55.84 54.07
C GLU A 278 135.37 -56.82 55.24
N ARG A 279 134.74 -58.00 55.25
CA ARG A 279 135.05 -59.06 56.23
C ARG A 279 136.44 -59.66 55.99
N LEU A 280 136.76 -60.01 54.75
CA LEU A 280 138.06 -60.60 54.40
C LEU A 280 139.21 -59.63 54.65
N GLU A 281 139.02 -58.32 54.39
CA GLU A 281 140.01 -57.30 54.75
C GLU A 281 140.27 -57.26 56.27
N LYS A 282 139.22 -57.34 57.09
CA LYS A 282 139.37 -57.41 58.56
C LYS A 282 140.10 -58.68 59.02
N GLU A 283 139.78 -59.83 58.43
CA GLU A 283 140.48 -61.09 58.71
C GLU A 283 141.96 -61.01 58.33
N LEU A 284 142.26 -60.47 57.15
CA LEU A 284 143.63 -60.26 56.66
C LEU A 284 144.40 -59.29 57.58
N GLN A 285 143.78 -58.20 58.00
CA GLN A 285 144.39 -57.24 58.93
C GLN A 285 144.69 -57.90 60.28
N SER A 286 143.77 -58.69 60.82
CA SER A 286 144.00 -59.46 62.06
C SER A 286 145.11 -60.50 61.90
N SER A 287 145.19 -61.14 60.73
CA SER A 287 146.24 -62.13 60.42
C SER A 287 147.59 -61.44 60.28
N SER A 288 147.66 -60.29 59.62
CA SER A 288 148.85 -59.44 59.54
C SER A 288 149.34 -59.01 60.92
N GLU A 289 148.44 -58.57 61.80
CA GLU A 289 148.76 -58.22 63.19
C GLU A 289 149.31 -59.43 63.95
N GLN A 290 148.66 -60.60 63.83
CA GLN A 290 149.15 -61.86 64.41
C GLN A 290 150.53 -62.24 63.88
N ASN A 291 150.76 -62.10 62.57
CA ASN A 291 152.05 -62.39 61.93
C ASN A 291 153.14 -61.46 62.45
N THR A 292 152.82 -60.16 62.62
CA THR A 292 153.73 -59.17 63.20
C THR A 292 154.11 -59.54 64.64
N VAL A 293 153.15 -60.02 65.45
CA VAL A 293 153.40 -60.53 66.80
C VAL A 293 154.30 -61.77 66.76
N LEU A 294 154.06 -62.72 65.87
CA LEU A 294 154.89 -63.93 65.72
C LEU A 294 156.31 -63.59 65.28
N ILE A 295 156.50 -62.68 64.31
CA ILE A 295 157.80 -62.18 63.88
C ILE A 295 158.54 -61.52 65.06
N SER A 296 157.85 -60.74 65.88
CA SER A 296 158.46 -60.13 67.08
C SER A 296 158.92 -61.18 68.11
N LYS A 297 158.15 -62.27 68.28
CA LYS A 297 158.53 -63.41 69.14
C LYS A 297 159.71 -64.18 68.56
N LEU A 298 159.75 -64.39 67.24
CA LEU A 298 160.86 -65.05 66.54
C LEU A 298 162.16 -64.28 66.73
N HIS A 299 162.17 -62.97 66.47
CA HIS A 299 163.35 -62.11 66.69
C HIS A 299 163.80 -62.06 68.16
N LYS A 300 162.90 -62.33 69.11
CA LYS A 300 163.27 -62.43 70.53
C LYS A 300 163.96 -63.77 70.82
N ALA A 301 163.41 -64.87 70.31
CA ALA A 301 164.01 -66.19 70.44
C ALA A 301 165.38 -66.30 69.71
N GLU A 302 165.52 -65.70 68.53
CA GLU A 302 166.82 -65.65 67.81
C GLU A 302 167.90 -64.91 68.61
N ARG A 303 167.52 -63.81 69.29
CA ARG A 303 168.45 -63.11 70.20
C ARG A 303 168.86 -63.99 71.36
N GLU A 304 167.91 -64.67 72.00
CA GLU A 304 168.19 -65.60 73.12
C GLU A 304 169.13 -66.74 72.69
N VAL A 305 168.91 -67.35 71.52
CA VAL A 305 169.80 -68.39 70.95
C VAL A 305 171.21 -67.86 70.68
N ASN A 306 171.35 -66.65 70.11
CA ASN A 306 172.66 -66.06 69.86
C ASN A 306 173.44 -65.80 71.17
N THR A 307 172.76 -65.37 72.23
CA THR A 307 173.35 -65.18 73.57
C THR A 307 173.84 -66.50 74.16
N LEU A 308 173.02 -67.56 74.11
CA LEU A 308 173.40 -68.89 74.62
C LEU A 308 174.55 -69.51 73.83
N THR A 309 174.59 -69.29 72.51
CA THR A 309 175.69 -69.75 71.65
C THR A 309 177.01 -69.06 72.02
N SER A 310 176.96 -67.77 72.34
CA SER A 310 178.10 -66.99 72.86
C SER A 310 178.60 -67.53 74.20
N GLU A 311 177.72 -67.90 75.13
CA GLU A 311 178.10 -68.43 76.45
C GLU A 311 178.76 -69.82 76.36
N VAL A 312 178.25 -70.70 75.48
CA VAL A 312 178.87 -72.03 75.23
C VAL A 312 180.26 -71.90 74.61
N SER A 313 180.47 -70.89 73.77
CA SER A 313 181.77 -70.60 73.15
C SER A 313 182.82 -70.20 74.20
N HIS A 314 182.40 -69.45 75.23
CA HIS A 314 183.29 -68.93 76.27
C HIS A 314 183.70 -70.01 77.29
N LEU A 315 182.81 -70.97 77.57
CA LEU A 315 183.09 -72.11 78.47
C LEU A 315 184.10 -73.11 77.87
N ASN A 316 184.13 -73.28 76.54
CA ASN A 316 185.05 -74.20 75.88
C ASN A 316 186.52 -73.75 75.89
N ILE A 317 186.80 -72.46 76.12
CA ILE A 317 188.18 -71.92 76.07
C ILE A 317 188.89 -72.01 77.44
N CYS A 318 188.15 -72.04 78.55
CA CYS A 318 188.75 -72.02 79.89
C CYS A 318 189.09 -73.40 80.50
N PHE A 319 188.88 -74.52 79.79
CA PHE A 319 189.17 -75.86 80.33
C PHE A 319 190.46 -76.51 79.79
N ILE A 320 191.31 -75.79 79.03
CA ILE A 320 192.52 -76.35 78.38
C ILE A 320 193.87 -75.79 78.91
N LEU A 321 193.90 -74.86 79.87
CA LEU A 321 195.12 -74.46 80.60
C LEU A 321 194.78 -74.22 82.08
#